data_AF-A0A7R9BRE4-F1
#
_entry.id   AF-A0A7R9BRE4-F1
#
_cell.length_a   1.000
_cell.length_b   1.000
_cell.length_c   1.000
_cell.angle_alpha   90.00
_cell.angle_beta   90.00
_cell.angle_gamma   90.00
#
_symmetry.space_group_name_H-M   'P 1'
#
loop_
_entity.id
_entity.type
_entity.pdbx_description
1 polymer ?
#
loop_
_entity_poly.entity_id
_entity_poly.type
_entity_poly.pdbx_seq_one_letter_code
_entity_poly.pdbx_strand_id
1 'polypeptide(L)'
;MTERRFLRFTRALLSVRSPYFKSLFTKNSHGDYDEVEILDTPGDLVSLLIEYIYSNSCRLTKDNIDRVLAASERFQIPGLREYCAQYLNFGLKPENALGLLRYARSRNLPDLASLAHRYVTTHFHEIVLRSDEFYRMDARRLAEYLRDDFLNARSEELVFETVIKWVAVDSEKRIEFLPQLLRSVRFGLVSYKFLTEQVLPHPFIANNEKTQIALYEPSVFLAEAESKPAFEIDINDPLARPRIPNQILFALGGWSAGAPTNFIETYDARSDRWFLHVSEDAPPSSYHGLVVLDNKIYMVGGFDGNTHFSNTRVYDPTTQTWEEKACMYYPRCYVSVCELAGKIYALGGYDGRTRMRSAERYSPGDNQWELLEPMQRQRSDASACSARGKVFICGGFNGQEVLNSVEAYDPDARTWTYFRPMLSPRSGVSFVCYRGSLYALGGFNGFGRMNSSECYDFDTGHWQEIPPMHTARSNFAATVMEDLVYVVGGFNGTTTISNVECYDKTTDRWYDVGWMNINRSALAACVLTDPPNKREYSYLSKAQVPDLPDPSSSNNNTNTTK
;
A
#
# COMPACT_ATOMS: atom_id res chain seq x y z
N MET A 1 10.66 55.00 12.96
CA MET A 1 11.95 55.10 12.24
C MET A 1 12.23 53.76 11.60
N THR A 2 12.24 53.69 10.27
CA THR A 2 12.58 52.46 9.54
C THR A 2 14.10 52.32 9.55
N GLU A 3 14.60 51.26 10.20
CA GLU A 3 16.04 51.01 10.35
C GLU A 3 16.65 50.62 8.99
N ARG A 4 17.59 51.44 8.48
CA ARG A 4 18.31 51.16 7.23
C ARG A 4 19.45 50.18 7.52
N ARG A 5 19.47 49.05 6.82
CA ARG A 5 20.50 48.01 6.96
C ARG A 5 21.29 47.89 5.65
N PHE A 6 22.61 47.99 5.74
CA PHE A 6 23.53 47.84 4.60
C PHE A 6 24.02 46.39 4.49
N LEU A 7 23.90 45.80 3.30
CA LEU A 7 24.28 44.41 3.03
C LEU A 7 25.19 44.36 1.80
N ARG A 8 26.29 43.61 1.88
CA ARG A 8 27.20 43.40 0.76
C ARG A 8 26.72 42.23 -0.10
N PHE A 9 26.80 42.37 -1.42
CA PHE A 9 26.35 41.35 -2.35
C PHE A 9 27.16 41.36 -3.66
N THR A 10 27.06 40.28 -4.43
CA THR A 10 27.70 40.14 -5.74
C THR A 10 26.63 40.23 -6.82
N ARG A 11 26.66 41.26 -7.66
CA ARG A 11 25.66 41.52 -8.72
C ARG A 11 25.43 40.31 -9.63
N ALA A 12 26.52 39.66 -10.04
CA ALA A 12 26.46 38.47 -10.90
C ALA A 12 25.70 37.32 -10.24
N LEU A 13 25.99 37.02 -8.97
CA LEU A 13 25.37 35.89 -8.26
C LEU A 13 23.86 36.11 -8.06
N LEU A 14 23.46 37.31 -7.64
CA LEU A 14 22.04 37.66 -7.51
C LEU A 14 21.32 37.61 -8.86
N SER A 15 21.96 38.07 -9.95
CA SER A 15 21.37 38.02 -11.29
C SER A 15 21.15 36.60 -11.81
N VAL A 16 22.04 35.66 -11.46
CA VAL A 16 21.94 34.26 -11.89
C VAL A 16 20.80 33.55 -11.15
N ARG A 17 20.62 33.84 -9.86
CA ARG A 17 19.65 33.15 -9.01
C ARG A 17 18.29 33.84 -8.89
N SER A 18 18.15 35.05 -9.44
CA SER A 18 16.92 35.85 -9.41
C SER A 18 16.74 36.64 -10.71
N PRO A 19 15.70 36.34 -11.50
CA PRO A 19 15.34 37.15 -12.65
C PRO A 19 14.92 38.58 -12.27
N TYR A 20 14.36 38.78 -11.07
CA TYR A 20 14.09 40.12 -10.53
C TYR A 20 15.37 40.95 -10.43
N PHE A 21 16.41 40.44 -9.75
CA PHE A 21 17.67 41.17 -9.61
C PHE A 21 18.40 41.32 -10.94
N LYS A 22 18.31 40.35 -11.84
CA LYS A 22 18.81 40.48 -13.22
C LYS A 22 18.13 41.65 -13.95
N SER A 23 16.81 41.75 -13.89
CA SER A 23 16.05 42.85 -14.48
C SER A 23 16.39 44.20 -13.83
N LEU A 24 16.50 44.23 -12.51
CA LEU A 24 16.87 45.43 -11.75
C LEU A 24 18.25 45.96 -12.17
N PHE A 25 19.26 45.07 -12.26
CA PHE A 25 20.62 45.49 -12.59
C PHE A 25 20.82 45.79 -14.08
N THR A 26 20.02 45.19 -14.98
CA THR A 26 20.07 45.48 -16.43
C THR A 26 19.33 46.78 -16.78
N LYS A 27 18.26 47.14 -16.08
CA LYS A 27 17.58 48.43 -16.28
C LYS A 27 18.40 49.61 -15.74
N ASN A 28 19.18 49.38 -14.69
CA ASN A 28 20.01 50.41 -14.06
C ASN A 28 21.46 50.45 -14.62
N SER A 29 21.69 49.95 -15.84
CA SER A 29 23.03 49.83 -16.45
C SER A 29 23.73 51.17 -16.75
N HIS A 30 23.03 52.30 -16.63
CA HIS A 30 23.52 53.62 -17.05
C HIS A 30 23.96 54.54 -15.90
N GLY A 31 24.01 54.06 -14.65
CA GLY A 31 24.52 54.85 -13.51
C GLY A 31 25.47 54.05 -12.61
N ASP A 32 26.60 54.66 -12.26
CA ASP A 32 27.56 54.22 -11.23
C ASP A 32 26.91 54.31 -9.84
N TYR A 33 26.02 53.37 -9.53
CA TYR A 33 25.45 53.24 -8.19
C TYR A 33 26.09 52.05 -7.48
N ASP A 34 26.93 52.34 -6.48
CA ASP A 34 27.49 51.37 -5.53
C ASP A 34 26.43 50.76 -4.59
N GLU A 35 25.22 51.33 -4.57
CA GLU A 35 24.13 50.96 -3.66
C GLU A 35 22.80 50.77 -4.42
N VAL A 36 22.00 49.81 -3.95
CA VAL A 36 20.66 49.51 -4.48
C VAL A 36 19.68 49.47 -3.30
N GLU A 37 18.68 50.34 -3.31
CA GLU A 37 17.68 50.40 -2.25
C GLU A 37 16.53 49.42 -2.52
N ILE A 38 16.26 48.54 -1.54
CA ILE A 38 15.12 47.62 -1.56
C ILE A 38 14.07 48.16 -0.60
N LEU A 39 12.97 48.68 -1.14
CA LEU A 39 11.88 49.26 -0.37
C LEU A 39 10.91 48.16 0.13
N ASP A 40 10.21 48.46 1.23
CA ASP A 40 9.13 47.63 1.79
C ASP A 40 9.53 46.19 2.10
N THR A 41 10.79 45.95 2.48
CA THR A 41 11.28 44.63 2.87
C THR A 41 12.17 44.75 4.11
N PRO A 42 11.88 44.03 5.20
CA PRO A 42 12.73 44.02 6.39
C PRO A 42 14.17 43.58 6.09
N GLY A 43 15.16 44.25 6.69
CA GLY A 43 16.58 44.00 6.38
C GLY A 43 17.09 42.62 6.82
N ASP A 44 16.49 42.03 7.85
CA ASP A 44 16.71 40.64 8.27
C ASP A 44 16.24 39.65 7.19
N LEU A 45 15.11 39.92 6.54
CA LEU A 45 14.58 39.09 5.45
C LEU A 45 15.51 39.13 4.25
N VAL A 46 15.97 40.32 3.84
CA VAL A 46 16.96 40.47 2.75
C VAL A 46 18.28 39.75 3.10
N SER A 47 18.69 39.77 4.38
CA SER A 47 19.88 39.03 4.83
C SER A 47 19.73 37.53 4.62
N LEU A 48 18.57 36.94 4.94
CA LEU A 48 18.28 35.52 4.72
C LEU A 48 18.27 35.15 3.23
N LEU A 49 17.74 36.03 2.37
CA LEU A 49 17.77 35.82 0.91
C LEU A 49 19.20 35.77 0.39
N ILE A 50 20.03 36.72 0.83
CA ILE A 50 21.44 36.78 0.45
C ILE A 50 22.15 35.53 0.98
N GLU A 51 21.98 35.18 2.25
CA GLU A 51 22.54 33.96 2.84
C GLU A 51 22.23 32.73 1.98
N TYR A 52 20.96 32.54 1.63
CA TYR A 52 20.54 31.43 0.76
C TYR A 52 21.21 31.46 -0.61
N ILE A 53 21.28 32.63 -1.26
CA ILE A 53 21.90 32.76 -2.59
C ILE A 53 23.37 32.35 -2.57
N TYR A 54 24.08 32.61 -1.46
CA TYR A 54 25.50 32.26 -1.31
C TYR A 54 25.74 30.82 -0.84
N SER A 55 24.90 30.28 0.04
CA SER A 55 25.17 28.98 0.69
C SER A 55 24.23 27.85 0.24
N ASN A 56 23.17 28.14 -0.51
CA ASN A 56 21.99 27.29 -0.73
C ASN A 56 21.29 26.84 0.58
N SER A 57 21.46 27.58 1.68
CA SER A 57 20.82 27.30 2.95
C SER A 57 20.51 28.60 3.69
N CYS A 58 19.40 28.61 4.43
CA CYS A 58 19.10 29.69 5.37
C CYS A 58 18.28 29.14 6.52
N ARG A 59 18.33 29.82 7.66
CA ARG A 59 17.58 29.40 8.84
C ARG A 59 16.07 29.60 8.69
N LEU A 60 15.35 28.52 8.40
CA LEU A 60 13.89 28.48 8.38
C LEU A 60 13.31 28.08 9.75
N THR A 61 12.24 28.77 10.14
CA THR A 61 11.49 28.59 11.38
C THR A 61 10.00 28.74 11.11
N LYS A 62 9.15 28.31 12.05
CA LYS A 62 7.69 28.49 11.93
C LYS A 62 7.27 29.97 11.82
N ASP A 63 8.04 30.88 12.40
CA ASP A 63 7.71 32.30 12.48
C ASP A 63 8.15 33.09 11.24
N ASN A 64 9.21 32.65 10.56
CA ASN A 64 9.75 33.35 9.40
C ASN A 64 9.37 32.73 8.04
N ILE A 65 8.93 31.47 7.99
CA ILE A 65 8.68 30.74 6.74
C ILE A 65 7.74 31.48 5.78
N ASP A 66 6.66 32.07 6.29
CA ASP A 66 5.69 32.81 5.48
C ASP A 66 6.28 34.04 4.81
N ARG A 67 7.16 34.75 5.54
CA ARG A 67 7.82 35.96 5.06
C ARG A 67 8.92 35.60 4.06
N VAL A 68 9.69 34.55 4.33
CA VAL A 68 10.76 34.05 3.45
C VAL A 68 10.18 33.52 2.15
N LEU A 69 9.09 32.75 2.22
CA LEU A 69 8.39 32.27 1.02
C LEU A 69 7.85 33.44 0.20
N ALA A 70 7.13 34.39 0.81
CA ALA A 70 6.62 35.57 0.10
C ALA A 70 7.75 36.39 -0.55
N ALA A 71 8.89 36.53 0.13
CA ALA A 71 10.06 37.17 -0.44
C ALA A 71 10.66 36.37 -1.61
N SER A 72 10.74 35.04 -1.51
CA SER A 72 11.22 34.19 -2.60
C SER A 72 10.38 34.37 -3.88
N GLU A 73 9.06 34.59 -3.74
CA GLU A 73 8.17 34.87 -4.87
C GLU A 73 8.39 36.28 -5.41
N ARG A 74 8.37 37.30 -4.52
CA ARG A 74 8.58 38.71 -4.88
C ARG A 74 9.89 38.93 -5.61
N PHE A 75 10.98 38.35 -5.11
CA PHE A 75 12.31 38.45 -5.67
C PHE A 75 12.61 37.34 -6.68
N GLN A 76 11.64 36.48 -7.01
CA GLN A 76 11.76 35.43 -8.02
C GLN A 76 13.01 34.55 -7.80
N ILE A 77 13.12 33.90 -6.64
CA ILE A 77 14.21 32.99 -6.28
C ILE A 77 13.63 31.55 -6.20
N PRO A 78 13.53 30.80 -7.32
CA PRO A 78 12.85 29.51 -7.36
C PRO A 78 13.44 28.48 -6.40
N GLY A 79 14.77 28.40 -6.30
CA GLY A 79 15.41 27.46 -5.38
C GLY A 79 15.04 27.71 -3.92
N LEU A 80 14.87 28.98 -3.51
CA LEU A 80 14.43 29.29 -2.14
C LEU A 80 12.96 28.93 -1.92
N ARG A 81 12.11 29.12 -2.94
CA ARG A 81 10.72 28.66 -2.91
C ARG A 81 10.64 27.15 -2.70
N GLU A 82 11.43 26.39 -3.45
CA GLU A 82 11.54 24.93 -3.32
C GLU A 82 12.10 24.52 -1.94
N TYR A 83 13.12 25.20 -1.45
CA TYR A 83 13.70 24.96 -0.12
C TYR A 83 12.67 25.19 1.01
N CYS A 84 11.88 26.27 0.92
CA CYS A 84 10.76 26.53 1.82
C CYS A 84 9.69 25.43 1.75
N ALA A 85 9.33 24.98 0.54
CA ALA A 85 8.36 23.90 0.36
C ALA A 85 8.85 22.57 0.95
N GLN A 86 10.14 22.25 0.80
CA GLN A 86 10.76 21.07 1.40
C GLN A 86 10.74 21.14 2.94
N TYR A 87 11.09 22.30 3.52
CA TYR A 87 11.01 22.50 4.97
C TYR A 87 9.59 22.26 5.51
N LEU A 88 8.57 22.78 4.81
CA LEU A 88 7.18 22.56 5.16
C LEU A 88 6.76 21.09 5.04
N ASN A 89 7.23 20.40 3.99
CA ASN A 89 6.98 18.97 3.78
C ASN A 89 7.61 18.11 4.89
N PHE A 90 8.84 18.40 5.34
CA PHE A 90 9.47 17.71 6.47
C PHE A 90 8.73 17.92 7.80
N GLY A 91 7.98 19.01 7.91
CA GLY A 91 7.16 19.32 9.09
C GLY A 91 5.74 18.74 9.06
N LEU A 92 5.38 17.93 8.05
CA LEU A 92 4.05 17.31 7.94
C LEU A 92 3.80 16.31 9.07
N LYS A 93 2.66 16.49 9.74
CA LYS A 93 2.17 15.63 10.81
C LYS A 93 0.65 15.69 10.88
N PRO A 94 -0.03 14.75 11.54
CA PRO A 94 -1.50 14.72 11.56
C PRO A 94 -2.12 16.02 12.09
N GLU A 95 -1.47 16.72 13.02
CA GLU A 95 -2.02 17.94 13.64
C GLU A 95 -1.96 19.20 12.78
N ASN A 96 -1.15 19.24 11.71
CA ASN A 96 -1.00 20.44 10.85
C ASN A 96 -1.24 20.19 9.37
N ALA A 97 -1.51 18.94 8.96
CA ALA A 97 -1.57 18.57 7.55
C ALA A 97 -2.73 19.24 6.81
N LEU A 98 -3.90 19.40 7.46
CA LEU A 98 -5.07 20.08 6.88
C LEU A 98 -4.79 21.57 6.67
N GLY A 99 -4.19 22.22 7.67
CA GLY A 99 -3.75 23.60 7.64
C GLY A 99 -2.69 23.82 6.57
N LEU A 100 -1.72 22.90 6.44
CA LEU A 100 -0.68 22.98 5.43
C LEU A 100 -1.24 22.78 4.01
N LEU A 101 -2.17 21.85 3.81
CA LEU A 101 -2.84 21.68 2.53
C LEU A 101 -3.57 22.98 2.11
N ARG A 102 -4.30 23.59 3.05
CA ARG A 102 -4.96 24.88 2.83
C ARG A 102 -3.95 25.98 2.50
N TYR A 103 -2.85 26.03 3.25
CA TYR A 103 -1.77 26.98 3.03
C TYR A 103 -1.16 26.84 1.65
N ALA A 104 -0.78 25.62 1.26
CA ALA A 104 -0.17 25.31 -0.03
C ALA A 104 -1.09 25.68 -1.21
N ARG A 105 -2.40 25.37 -1.11
CA ARG A 105 -3.41 25.78 -2.09
C ARG A 105 -3.53 27.30 -2.17
N SER A 106 -3.56 28.01 -1.03
CA SER A 106 -3.68 29.48 -1.01
C SER A 106 -2.46 30.22 -1.59
N ARG A 107 -1.27 29.61 -1.51
CA ARG A 107 -0.01 30.16 -2.03
C ARG A 107 0.35 29.61 -3.42
N ASN A 108 -0.54 28.84 -4.04
CA ASN A 108 -0.31 28.21 -5.34
C ASN A 108 1.01 27.40 -5.39
N LEU A 109 1.23 26.55 -4.38
CA LEU A 109 2.34 25.60 -4.30
C LEU A 109 1.83 24.20 -4.69
N PRO A 110 1.77 23.85 -5.99
CA PRO A 110 1.10 22.62 -6.45
C PRO A 110 1.75 21.35 -5.91
N ASP A 111 3.08 21.27 -5.89
CA ASP A 111 3.79 20.08 -5.42
C ASP A 111 3.57 19.84 -3.93
N LEU A 112 3.67 20.90 -3.12
CA LEU A 112 3.38 20.83 -1.69
C LEU A 112 1.90 20.52 -1.43
N ALA A 113 0.99 21.08 -2.23
CA ALA A 113 -0.44 20.81 -2.11
C ALA A 113 -0.75 19.34 -2.45
N SER A 114 -0.10 18.77 -3.47
CA SER A 114 -0.22 17.35 -3.84
C SER A 114 0.31 16.44 -2.74
N LEU A 115 1.49 16.74 -2.20
CA LEU A 115 2.09 15.98 -1.09
C LEU A 115 1.23 16.06 0.19
N ALA A 116 0.78 17.26 0.55
CA ALA A 116 -0.10 17.45 1.70
C ALA A 116 -1.47 16.78 1.48
N HIS A 117 -2.01 16.81 0.26
CA HIS A 117 -3.25 16.13 -0.10
C HIS A 117 -3.15 14.62 0.04
N ARG A 118 -2.07 14.02 -0.50
CA ARG A 118 -1.77 12.60 -0.30
C ARG A 118 -1.63 12.26 1.17
N TYR A 119 -0.93 13.10 1.94
CA TYR A 119 -0.78 12.87 3.38
C TYR A 119 -2.14 12.89 4.12
N VAL A 120 -2.98 13.91 3.87
CA VAL A 120 -4.28 14.00 4.57
C VAL A 120 -5.23 12.87 4.16
N THR A 121 -5.16 12.39 2.94
CA THR A 121 -6.01 11.28 2.48
C THR A 121 -5.51 9.94 3.01
N THR A 122 -4.19 9.69 3.01
CA THR A 122 -3.57 8.47 3.55
C THR A 122 -3.73 8.32 5.07
N HIS A 123 -3.57 9.41 5.84
CA HIS A 123 -3.62 9.41 7.31
C HIS A 123 -4.98 9.85 7.88
N PHE A 124 -6.08 9.63 7.15
CA PHE A 124 -7.43 10.07 7.54
C PHE A 124 -7.79 9.72 9.00
N HIS A 125 -7.63 8.46 9.41
CA HIS A 125 -7.97 8.02 10.76
C HIS A 125 -7.17 8.74 11.85
N GLU A 126 -5.86 8.91 11.67
CA GLU A 126 -5.01 9.62 12.64
C GLU A 126 -5.36 11.11 12.74
N ILE A 127 -5.70 11.75 11.61
CA ILE A 127 -6.09 13.16 11.55
C ILE A 127 -7.39 13.38 12.32
N VAL A 128 -8.39 12.52 12.14
CA VAL A 128 -9.66 12.61 12.88
C VAL A 128 -9.42 12.48 14.39
N LEU A 129 -8.46 11.66 14.82
CA LEU A 129 -8.17 11.44 16.24
C LEU A 129 -7.31 12.54 16.89
N ARG A 130 -6.37 13.14 16.14
CA ARG A 130 -5.31 13.98 16.72
C ARG A 130 -5.38 15.45 16.33
N SER A 131 -6.11 15.80 15.27
CA SER A 131 -6.07 17.14 14.69
C SER A 131 -7.25 17.99 15.11
N ASP A 132 -7.01 19.03 15.91
CA ASP A 132 -8.01 20.07 16.18
C ASP A 132 -8.45 20.81 14.90
N GLU A 133 -7.58 20.86 13.88
CA GLU A 133 -7.89 21.53 12.63
C GLU A 133 -9.09 20.88 11.92
N PHE A 134 -9.25 19.57 12.05
CA PHE A 134 -10.38 18.82 11.51
C PHE A 134 -11.71 19.36 12.06
N TYR A 135 -11.81 19.52 13.38
CA TYR A 135 -13.03 20.01 14.03
C TYR A 135 -13.29 21.50 13.80
N ARG A 136 -12.27 22.27 13.37
CA ARG A 136 -12.39 23.68 12.98
C ARG A 136 -12.76 23.87 11.50
N MET A 137 -12.76 22.82 10.68
CA MET A 137 -13.19 22.90 9.28
C MET A 137 -14.67 23.29 9.18
N ASP A 138 -15.00 24.09 8.17
CA ASP A 138 -16.39 24.33 7.79
C ASP A 138 -17.00 23.12 7.07
N ALA A 139 -18.34 23.03 7.05
CA ALA A 139 -19.07 21.90 6.50
C ALA A 139 -18.77 21.64 5.01
N ARG A 140 -18.55 22.69 4.22
CA ARG A 140 -18.25 22.56 2.79
C ARG A 140 -16.90 21.88 2.59
N ARG A 141 -15.86 22.34 3.28
CA ARG A 141 -14.52 21.74 3.19
C ARG A 141 -14.49 20.33 3.73
N LEU A 142 -15.24 20.05 4.80
CA LEU A 142 -15.40 18.70 5.30
C LEU A 142 -16.03 17.79 4.23
N ALA A 143 -17.12 18.23 3.59
CA ALA A 143 -17.74 17.48 2.50
C ALA A 143 -16.80 17.27 1.30
N GLU A 144 -15.96 18.25 0.95
CA GLU A 144 -14.93 18.10 -0.09
C GLU A 144 -13.88 17.05 0.30
N TYR A 145 -13.44 17.04 1.56
CA TYR A 145 -12.48 16.06 2.07
C TYR A 145 -13.06 14.64 2.16
N LEU A 146 -14.29 14.49 2.67
CA LEU A 146 -14.93 13.18 2.83
C LEU A 146 -15.39 12.56 1.51
N ARG A 147 -15.64 13.36 0.45
CA ARG A 147 -16.00 12.84 -0.87
C ARG A 147 -14.81 12.32 -1.68
N ASP A 148 -13.58 12.61 -1.24
CA ASP A 148 -12.38 12.25 -1.97
C ASP A 148 -12.24 10.73 -2.16
N ASP A 149 -12.05 10.29 -3.41
CA ASP A 149 -11.84 8.89 -3.77
C ASP A 149 -10.58 8.32 -3.14
N PHE A 150 -9.56 9.14 -2.88
CA PHE A 150 -8.30 8.72 -2.27
C PHE A 150 -8.33 8.66 -0.75
N LEU A 151 -9.44 9.09 -0.11
CA LEU A 151 -9.58 9.04 1.33
C LEU A 151 -9.40 7.60 1.84
N ASN A 152 -8.39 7.38 2.67
CA ASN A 152 -8.08 6.06 3.22
C ASN A 152 -9.00 5.73 4.40
N ALA A 153 -10.30 5.61 4.13
CA ALA A 153 -11.28 5.06 5.05
C ALA A 153 -11.38 3.55 4.82
N ARG A 154 -11.18 2.75 5.88
CA ARG A 154 -11.31 1.28 5.82
C ARG A 154 -12.75 0.82 5.57
N SER A 155 -13.72 1.60 6.04
CA SER A 155 -15.15 1.39 5.82
C SER A 155 -15.88 2.73 5.75
N GLU A 156 -17.05 2.73 5.11
CA GLU A 156 -17.95 3.90 5.10
C GLU A 156 -18.64 4.11 6.46
N GLU A 157 -18.71 3.07 7.30
CA GLU A 157 -19.15 3.16 8.69
C GLU A 157 -18.26 4.15 9.48
N LEU A 158 -16.93 4.10 9.29
CA LEU A 158 -16.00 5.05 9.89
C LEU A 158 -16.21 6.49 9.39
N VAL A 159 -16.56 6.65 8.11
CA VAL A 159 -16.84 7.98 7.51
C VAL A 159 -18.12 8.56 8.13
N PHE A 160 -19.16 7.73 8.27
CA PHE A 160 -20.39 8.11 8.96
C PHE A 160 -20.13 8.54 10.41
N GLU A 161 -19.43 7.72 11.19
CA GLU A 161 -19.07 8.05 12.57
C GLU A 161 -18.29 9.37 12.66
N THR A 162 -17.41 9.61 11.69
CA THR A 162 -16.61 10.84 11.61
C THR A 162 -17.52 12.07 11.39
N VAL A 163 -18.53 11.96 10.53
CA VAL A 163 -19.54 13.02 10.32
C VAL A 163 -20.30 13.28 11.62
N ILE A 164 -20.78 12.23 12.30
CA ILE A 164 -21.51 12.37 13.57
C ILE A 164 -20.65 13.01 14.65
N LYS A 165 -19.39 12.57 14.79
CA LYS A 165 -18.42 13.18 15.71
C LYS A 165 -18.20 14.66 15.43
N TRP A 166 -18.12 15.07 14.17
CA TRP A 166 -17.95 16.49 13.81
C TRP A 166 -19.20 17.32 14.15
N VAL A 167 -20.41 16.79 13.92
CA VAL A 167 -21.67 17.46 14.29
C VAL A 167 -21.82 17.58 15.80
N ALA A 168 -21.46 16.55 16.55
CA ALA A 168 -21.59 16.51 18.01
C ALA A 168 -20.80 17.61 18.74
N VAL A 169 -19.76 18.19 18.13
CA VAL A 169 -18.96 19.29 18.72
C VAL A 169 -19.78 20.56 18.93
N ASP A 170 -20.72 20.86 18.03
CA ASP A 170 -21.63 22.01 18.13
C ASP A 170 -22.96 21.63 17.48
N SER A 171 -23.71 20.76 18.17
CA SER A 171 -24.91 20.12 17.62
C SER A 171 -26.01 21.13 17.26
N GLU A 172 -26.07 22.27 17.95
CA GLU A 172 -27.09 23.30 17.68
C GLU A 172 -26.91 23.92 16.30
N LYS A 173 -25.67 24.25 15.91
CA LYS A 173 -25.39 24.90 14.63
C LYS A 173 -25.06 23.91 13.52
N ARG A 174 -24.42 22.78 13.86
CA ARG A 174 -23.87 21.86 12.85
C ARG A 174 -24.90 20.89 12.30
N ILE A 175 -25.98 20.64 13.04
CA ILE A 175 -27.05 19.72 12.61
C ILE A 175 -27.71 20.17 11.30
N GLU A 176 -27.73 21.47 11.01
CA GLU A 176 -28.26 22.01 9.74
C GLU A 176 -27.47 21.53 8.51
N PHE A 177 -26.17 21.23 8.67
CA PHE A 177 -25.30 20.75 7.60
C PHE A 177 -25.27 19.22 7.47
N LEU A 178 -25.82 18.50 8.45
CA LEU A 178 -25.80 17.04 8.47
C LEU A 178 -26.41 16.41 7.21
N PRO A 179 -27.56 16.85 6.66
CA PRO A 179 -28.11 16.30 5.42
C PRO A 179 -27.14 16.38 4.24
N GLN A 180 -26.37 17.47 4.13
CA GLN A 180 -25.36 17.62 3.08
C GLN A 180 -24.14 16.71 3.31
N LEU A 181 -23.70 16.58 4.56
CA LEU A 181 -22.56 15.73 4.93
C LEU A 181 -22.86 14.25 4.76
N LEU A 182 -24.10 13.81 5.02
CA LEU A 182 -24.54 12.42 4.78
C LEU A 182 -24.36 12.01 3.31
N ARG A 183 -24.52 12.95 2.35
CA ARG A 183 -24.24 12.68 0.92
C ARG A 183 -22.75 12.45 0.60
N SER A 184 -21.87 12.67 1.57
CA SER A 184 -20.44 12.39 1.44
C SER A 184 -20.07 10.97 1.90
N VAL A 185 -21.01 10.28 2.55
CA VAL A 185 -20.89 8.87 2.94
C VAL A 185 -21.47 8.00 1.82
N ARG A 186 -20.74 6.97 1.41
CA ARG A 186 -21.14 6.06 0.33
C ARG A 186 -21.94 4.91 0.90
N PHE A 187 -23.17 5.20 1.31
CA PHE A 187 -24.02 4.25 2.03
C PHE A 187 -24.30 2.94 1.30
N GLY A 188 -24.17 2.88 -0.03
CA GLY A 188 -24.28 1.64 -0.79
C GLY A 188 -23.18 0.62 -0.48
N LEU A 189 -22.12 1.02 0.24
CA LEU A 189 -21.02 0.14 0.71
C LEU A 189 -21.06 -0.12 2.22
N VAL A 190 -22.14 0.26 2.88
CA VAL A 190 -22.39 -0.01 4.30
C VAL A 190 -23.29 -1.23 4.42
N SER A 191 -23.14 -2.01 5.49
CA SER A 191 -24.05 -3.14 5.73
C SER A 191 -25.48 -2.67 5.99
N TYR A 192 -26.48 -3.39 5.45
CA TYR A 192 -27.90 -3.10 5.72
C TYR A 192 -28.21 -3.08 7.23
N LYS A 193 -27.56 -3.97 7.98
CA LYS A 193 -27.63 -4.04 9.44
C LYS A 193 -27.14 -2.74 10.10
N PHE A 194 -25.98 -2.21 9.70
CA PHE A 194 -25.48 -0.96 10.26
C PHE A 194 -26.40 0.22 9.95
N LEU A 195 -26.94 0.31 8.73
CA LEU A 195 -27.90 1.36 8.37
C LEU A 195 -29.14 1.32 9.29
N THR A 196 -29.73 0.15 9.46
CA THR A 196 -31.01 -0.01 10.20
C THR A 196 -30.85 0.04 11.71
N GLU A 197 -29.77 -0.52 12.26
CA GLU A 197 -29.57 -0.60 13.71
C GLU A 197 -28.79 0.59 14.30
N GLN A 198 -27.96 1.27 13.51
CA GLN A 198 -27.09 2.35 14.01
C GLN A 198 -27.37 3.72 13.37
N VAL A 199 -27.53 3.79 12.04
CA VAL A 199 -27.66 5.07 11.33
C VAL A 199 -29.07 5.65 11.51
N LEU A 200 -30.11 4.93 11.09
CA LEU A 200 -31.49 5.43 11.13
C LEU A 200 -31.98 5.76 12.56
N PRO A 201 -31.67 4.96 13.60
CA PRO A 201 -32.09 5.26 14.97
C PRO A 201 -31.29 6.39 15.64
N HIS A 202 -30.20 6.86 15.02
CA HIS A 202 -29.33 7.86 15.64
C HIS A 202 -30.11 9.16 15.94
N PRO A 203 -29.97 9.78 17.14
CA PRO A 203 -30.79 10.94 17.55
C PRO A 203 -30.74 12.14 16.60
N PHE A 204 -29.58 12.40 15.98
CA PHE A 204 -29.44 13.47 14.98
C PHE A 204 -30.14 13.20 13.66
N ILE A 205 -30.51 11.94 13.39
CA ILE A 205 -31.15 11.49 12.15
C ILE A 205 -32.64 11.27 12.38
N ALA A 206 -33.01 10.49 13.40
CA ALA A 206 -34.39 10.14 13.71
C ALA A 206 -35.27 11.38 13.97
N ASN A 207 -34.70 12.44 14.54
CA ASN A 207 -35.44 13.67 14.89
C ASN A 207 -35.39 14.76 13.81
N ASN A 208 -34.85 14.48 12.62
CA ASN A 208 -34.67 15.48 11.57
C ASN A 208 -35.18 14.97 10.21
N GLU A 209 -36.26 15.58 9.72
CA GLU A 209 -36.89 15.20 8.45
C GLU A 209 -35.93 15.35 7.25
N LYS A 210 -35.05 16.37 7.25
CA LYS A 210 -34.10 16.59 6.14
C LYS A 210 -33.06 15.48 6.05
N THR A 211 -32.61 14.94 7.19
CA THR A 211 -31.68 13.81 7.21
C THR A 211 -32.36 12.51 6.79
N GLN A 212 -33.62 12.31 7.19
CA GLN A 212 -34.42 11.17 6.72
C GLN A 212 -34.60 11.20 5.19
N ILE A 213 -34.89 12.36 4.62
CA ILE A 213 -34.97 12.54 3.16
C ILE A 213 -33.63 12.21 2.50
N ALA A 214 -32.51 12.66 3.06
CA ALA A 214 -31.18 12.38 2.52
C ALA A 214 -30.81 10.88 2.55
N LEU A 215 -31.41 10.10 3.46
CA LEU A 215 -31.17 8.66 3.62
C LEU A 215 -32.21 7.78 2.95
N TYR A 216 -33.28 8.36 2.38
CA TYR A 216 -34.34 7.59 1.72
C TYR A 216 -33.79 6.76 0.56
N GLU A 217 -33.10 7.40 -0.37
CA GLU A 217 -32.49 6.74 -1.54
C GLU A 217 -31.46 5.66 -1.13
N PRO A 218 -30.49 5.93 -0.24
CA PRO A 218 -29.62 4.90 0.34
C PRO A 218 -30.35 3.70 0.97
N SER A 219 -31.47 3.97 1.67
CA SER A 219 -32.24 2.92 2.35
C SER A 219 -32.93 2.00 1.36
N VAL A 220 -33.49 2.55 0.28
CA VAL A 220 -34.08 1.77 -0.81
C VAL A 220 -32.99 0.96 -1.52
N PHE A 221 -31.86 1.60 -1.86
CA PHE A 221 -30.73 0.94 -2.51
C PHE A 221 -30.25 -0.30 -1.73
N LEU A 222 -29.97 -0.15 -0.43
CA LEU A 222 -29.48 -1.26 0.39
C LEU A 222 -30.55 -2.35 0.61
N ALA A 223 -31.83 -1.98 0.73
CA ALA A 223 -32.91 -2.96 0.83
C ALA A 223 -33.05 -3.80 -0.44
N GLU A 224 -32.87 -3.18 -1.61
CA GLU A 224 -32.86 -3.89 -2.89
C GLU A 224 -31.64 -4.80 -3.02
N ALA A 225 -30.44 -4.32 -2.66
CA ALA A 225 -29.21 -5.09 -2.69
C ALA A 225 -29.28 -6.33 -1.79
N GLU A 226 -29.81 -6.19 -0.56
CA GLU A 226 -29.99 -7.32 0.38
C GLU A 226 -30.98 -8.37 -0.17
N SER A 227 -32.00 -7.93 -0.93
CA SER A 227 -33.01 -8.81 -1.50
C SER A 227 -32.54 -9.59 -2.74
N LYS A 228 -31.47 -9.13 -3.41
CA LYS A 228 -30.98 -9.66 -4.69
C LYS A 228 -29.55 -10.19 -4.54
N PRO A 229 -29.31 -11.52 -4.53
CA PRO A 229 -27.98 -12.09 -4.32
C PRO A 229 -26.95 -11.80 -5.44
N ALA A 230 -27.37 -11.22 -6.57
CA ALA A 230 -26.51 -10.82 -7.68
C ALA A 230 -26.77 -9.36 -8.10
N PHE A 231 -26.93 -8.46 -7.12
CA PHE A 231 -27.11 -7.04 -7.39
C PHE A 231 -25.83 -6.46 -8.04
N GLU A 232 -25.90 -6.18 -9.35
CA GLU A 232 -24.83 -5.47 -10.05
C GLU A 232 -24.85 -4.00 -9.67
N ILE A 233 -23.75 -3.53 -9.08
CA ILE A 233 -23.58 -2.15 -8.66
C ILE A 233 -23.13 -1.32 -9.86
N ASP A 234 -23.87 -0.25 -10.18
CA ASP A 234 -23.39 0.75 -11.12
C ASP A 234 -22.21 1.51 -10.48
N ILE A 235 -21.04 1.38 -11.10
CA ILE A 235 -19.78 1.99 -10.70
C ILE A 235 -19.82 3.53 -10.69
N ASN A 236 -20.74 4.10 -11.46
CA ASN A 236 -20.91 5.54 -11.57
C ASN A 236 -21.87 6.07 -10.50
N ASP A 237 -22.58 5.18 -9.80
CA ASP A 237 -23.43 5.56 -8.69
C ASP A 237 -22.57 6.07 -7.52
N PRO A 238 -22.69 7.37 -7.15
CA PRO A 238 -21.93 7.92 -6.03
C PRO A 238 -22.18 7.21 -4.69
N LEU A 239 -23.31 6.51 -4.53
CA LEU A 239 -23.65 5.77 -3.31
C LEU A 239 -22.85 4.50 -3.14
N ALA A 240 -22.45 3.84 -4.22
CA ALA A 240 -21.86 2.51 -4.20
C ALA A 240 -20.49 2.43 -4.89
N ARG A 241 -19.97 3.58 -5.33
CA ARG A 241 -18.61 3.69 -5.89
C ARG A 241 -17.54 3.48 -4.79
N PRO A 242 -16.68 2.45 -4.86
CA PRO A 242 -15.66 2.22 -3.85
C PRO A 242 -14.58 3.30 -3.85
N ARG A 243 -13.95 3.52 -2.69
CA ARG A 243 -12.76 4.36 -2.56
C ARG A 243 -11.55 3.65 -3.15
N ILE A 244 -10.53 4.40 -3.52
CA ILE A 244 -9.27 3.83 -3.98
C ILE A 244 -8.51 3.32 -2.75
N PRO A 245 -8.23 2.01 -2.66
CA PRO A 245 -7.53 1.43 -1.52
C PRO A 245 -6.10 1.99 -1.41
N ASN A 246 -5.63 2.15 -0.17
CA ASN A 246 -4.25 2.58 0.07
C ASN A 246 -3.26 1.42 -0.02
N GLN A 247 -3.72 0.19 0.21
CA GLN A 247 -2.91 -1.02 0.05
C GLN A 247 -3.50 -1.86 -1.07
N ILE A 248 -2.65 -2.34 -1.96
CA ILE A 248 -3.03 -3.25 -3.05
C ILE A 248 -2.33 -4.58 -2.80
N LEU A 249 -3.10 -5.66 -2.75
CA LEU A 249 -2.57 -7.01 -2.71
C LEU A 249 -2.35 -7.51 -4.13
N PHE A 250 -1.13 -7.94 -4.42
CA PHE A 250 -0.71 -8.53 -5.69
C PHE A 250 -0.53 -10.04 -5.54
N ALA A 251 -1.05 -10.82 -6.49
CA ALA A 251 -0.87 -12.26 -6.61
C ALA A 251 -0.25 -12.58 -7.98
N LEU A 252 0.98 -13.09 -8.01
CA LEU A 252 1.74 -13.28 -9.26
C LEU A 252 2.00 -14.75 -9.55
N GLY A 253 1.92 -15.08 -10.84
CA GLY A 253 2.23 -16.37 -11.42
C GLY A 253 1.49 -17.52 -10.74
N GLY A 254 2.21 -18.62 -10.53
CA GLY A 254 1.67 -19.86 -9.98
C GLY A 254 1.25 -20.85 -11.04
N TRP A 255 0.75 -21.99 -10.60
CA TRP A 255 0.39 -23.15 -11.39
C TRP A 255 -1.13 -23.24 -11.56
N SER A 256 -1.59 -23.34 -12.81
CA SER A 256 -3.00 -23.48 -13.17
C SER A 256 -3.16 -24.44 -14.33
N ALA A 257 -4.21 -25.26 -14.31
CA ALA A 257 -4.59 -26.14 -15.44
C ALA A 257 -3.42 -26.98 -16.03
N GLY A 258 -2.43 -27.37 -15.21
CA GLY A 258 -1.30 -28.19 -15.63
C GLY A 258 -0.06 -27.44 -16.10
N ALA A 259 -0.02 -26.11 -16.04
CA ALA A 259 1.14 -25.31 -16.43
C ALA A 259 1.38 -24.11 -15.49
N PRO A 260 2.62 -23.60 -15.41
CA PRO A 260 2.90 -22.29 -14.80
C PRO A 260 2.25 -21.16 -15.57
N THR A 261 2.02 -20.05 -14.88
CA THR A 261 1.36 -18.85 -15.43
C THR A 261 2.22 -17.60 -15.19
N ASN A 262 1.96 -16.54 -15.96
CA ASN A 262 2.55 -15.21 -15.79
C ASN A 262 1.49 -14.15 -15.41
N PHE A 263 0.33 -14.60 -14.93
CA PHE A 263 -0.76 -13.71 -14.55
C PHE A 263 -0.39 -12.89 -13.31
N ILE A 264 -0.80 -11.63 -13.32
CA ILE A 264 -0.77 -10.73 -12.18
C ILE A 264 -2.22 -10.41 -11.83
N GLU A 265 -2.66 -10.79 -10.64
CA GLU A 265 -3.94 -10.34 -10.12
C GLU A 265 -3.75 -9.34 -9.00
N THR A 266 -4.58 -8.30 -8.99
CA THR A 266 -4.59 -7.28 -7.94
C THR A 266 -5.94 -7.29 -7.24
N TYR A 267 -5.92 -7.22 -5.91
CA TYR A 267 -7.12 -7.21 -5.09
C TYR A 267 -7.34 -5.82 -4.49
N ASP A 268 -8.56 -5.32 -4.67
CA ASP A 268 -9.05 -4.07 -4.13
C ASP A 268 -10.00 -4.36 -2.96
N ALA A 269 -9.50 -4.18 -1.74
CA ALA A 269 -10.23 -4.40 -0.50
C ALA A 269 -11.44 -3.48 -0.30
N ARG A 270 -11.57 -2.37 -1.05
CA ARG A 270 -12.72 -1.46 -0.96
C ARG A 270 -13.88 -1.93 -1.82
N SER A 271 -13.58 -2.67 -2.88
CA SER A 271 -14.59 -3.28 -3.77
C SER A 271 -14.82 -4.77 -3.53
N ASP A 272 -13.94 -5.41 -2.76
CA ASP A 272 -13.86 -6.86 -2.59
C ASP A 272 -13.76 -7.62 -3.93
N ARG A 273 -12.90 -7.14 -4.83
CA ARG A 273 -12.74 -7.69 -6.18
C ARG A 273 -11.29 -7.87 -6.57
N TRP A 274 -11.05 -8.89 -7.38
CA TRP A 274 -9.78 -9.16 -8.04
C TRP A 274 -9.81 -8.71 -9.49
N PHE A 275 -8.71 -8.11 -9.94
CA PHE A 275 -8.52 -7.68 -11.32
C PHE A 275 -7.34 -8.39 -11.93
N LEU A 276 -7.59 -9.00 -13.09
CA LEU A 276 -6.57 -9.64 -13.89
C LEU A 276 -5.79 -8.61 -14.71
N HIS A 277 -4.47 -8.73 -14.64
CA HIS A 277 -3.53 -8.05 -15.51
C HIS A 277 -2.58 -9.10 -16.09
N VAL A 278 -2.48 -9.13 -17.42
CA VAL A 278 -1.54 -10.03 -18.11
C VAL A 278 -0.29 -9.23 -18.42
N SER A 279 0.84 -9.65 -17.87
CA SER A 279 2.14 -9.05 -18.18
C SER A 279 2.74 -9.78 -19.38
N GLU A 280 2.79 -9.13 -20.54
CA GLU A 280 3.38 -9.71 -21.75
C GLU A 280 4.88 -10.00 -21.60
N ASP A 281 5.58 -9.19 -20.80
CA ASP A 281 7.04 -9.24 -20.67
C ASP A 281 7.57 -10.33 -19.70
N ALA A 282 6.69 -10.96 -18.90
CA ALA A 282 7.12 -11.91 -17.88
C ALA A 282 6.91 -13.36 -18.34
N PRO A 283 7.93 -14.23 -18.31
CA PRO A 283 7.73 -15.65 -18.60
C PRO A 283 6.92 -16.31 -17.47
N PRO A 284 6.15 -17.37 -17.77
CA PRO A 284 5.41 -18.11 -16.77
C PRO A 284 6.31 -18.65 -15.66
N SER A 285 5.88 -18.50 -14.40
CA SER A 285 6.66 -18.96 -13.25
C SER A 285 5.76 -19.44 -12.11
N SER A 286 6.13 -20.56 -11.52
CA SER A 286 5.53 -21.14 -10.32
C SER A 286 6.60 -21.41 -9.26
N TYR A 287 6.21 -21.50 -7.99
CA TYR A 287 7.09 -21.79 -6.86
C TYR A 287 8.26 -20.79 -6.70
N HIS A 288 8.07 -19.55 -7.15
CA HIS A 288 8.96 -18.42 -6.90
C HIS A 288 8.61 -17.76 -5.56
N GLY A 289 9.51 -16.95 -5.02
CA GLY A 289 9.22 -16.08 -3.88
C GLY A 289 9.02 -14.63 -4.31
N LEU A 290 8.21 -13.89 -3.55
CA LEU A 290 8.02 -12.44 -3.72
C LEU A 290 8.37 -11.69 -2.44
N VAL A 291 9.00 -10.53 -2.61
CA VAL A 291 9.15 -9.53 -1.54
C VAL A 291 8.97 -8.14 -2.11
N VAL A 292 8.47 -7.22 -1.29
CA VAL A 292 8.38 -5.80 -1.62
C VAL A 292 9.55 -5.09 -0.99
N LEU A 293 10.25 -4.28 -1.79
CA LEU A 293 11.31 -3.40 -1.32
C LEU A 293 11.35 -2.13 -2.17
N ASP A 294 11.44 -0.97 -1.51
CA ASP A 294 11.43 0.35 -2.16
C ASP A 294 10.28 0.54 -3.16
N ASN A 295 9.07 0.12 -2.78
CA ASN A 295 7.84 0.12 -3.62
C ASN A 295 7.95 -0.69 -4.92
N LYS A 296 8.89 -1.62 -5.03
CA LYS A 296 9.03 -2.55 -6.14
C LYS A 296 8.81 -3.98 -5.67
N ILE A 297 8.35 -4.84 -6.57
CA ILE A 297 8.11 -6.26 -6.29
C ILE A 297 9.28 -7.06 -6.85
N TYR A 298 10.03 -7.74 -6.00
CA TYR A 298 11.11 -8.64 -6.40
C TYR A 298 10.57 -10.07 -6.49
N MET A 299 10.73 -10.69 -7.65
CA MET A 299 10.46 -12.10 -7.90
C MET A 299 11.78 -12.88 -7.97
N VAL A 300 11.90 -13.90 -7.13
CA VAL A 300 13.13 -14.67 -6.95
C VAL A 300 12.89 -16.14 -7.27
N GLY A 301 13.64 -16.67 -8.24
CA GLY A 301 13.61 -18.07 -8.63
C GLY A 301 12.28 -18.50 -9.28
N GLY A 302 11.93 -19.77 -9.06
CA GLY A 302 10.72 -20.40 -9.61
C GLY A 302 11.01 -21.44 -10.69
N PHE A 303 9.95 -21.81 -11.40
CA PHE A 303 9.92 -22.89 -12.39
C PHE A 303 8.86 -22.63 -13.47
N ASP A 304 9.24 -22.76 -14.74
CA ASP A 304 8.38 -22.56 -15.92
C ASP A 304 7.80 -23.86 -16.52
N GLY A 305 8.03 -25.01 -15.87
CA GLY A 305 7.63 -26.33 -16.40
C GLY A 305 8.80 -27.11 -16.97
N ASN A 306 9.92 -26.45 -17.25
CA ASN A 306 11.12 -27.07 -17.81
C ASN A 306 12.40 -26.67 -17.03
N THR A 307 12.56 -25.39 -16.72
CA THR A 307 13.78 -24.79 -16.19
C THR A 307 13.57 -24.31 -14.75
N HIS A 308 14.51 -24.65 -13.87
CA HIS A 308 14.58 -24.10 -12.52
C HIS A 308 15.35 -22.78 -12.58
N PHE A 309 14.78 -21.72 -12.02
CA PHE A 309 15.32 -20.38 -12.19
C PHE A 309 16.25 -19.97 -11.06
N SER A 310 17.38 -19.36 -11.42
CA SER A 310 18.27 -18.62 -10.50
C SER A 310 18.08 -17.11 -10.58
N ASN A 311 17.32 -16.62 -11.56
CA ASN A 311 17.24 -15.20 -11.82
C ASN A 311 16.40 -14.47 -10.75
N THR A 312 16.63 -13.16 -10.69
CA THR A 312 15.87 -12.24 -9.85
C THR A 312 15.31 -11.16 -10.77
N ARG A 313 13.99 -10.97 -10.73
CA ARG A 313 13.32 -9.92 -11.50
C ARG A 313 12.70 -8.90 -10.57
N VAL A 314 12.69 -7.65 -10.99
CA VAL A 314 11.98 -6.56 -10.32
C VAL A 314 10.84 -6.11 -11.21
N TYR A 315 9.64 -6.08 -10.66
CA TYR A 315 8.50 -5.39 -11.25
C TYR A 315 8.38 -4.01 -10.62
N ASP A 316 8.43 -2.98 -11.45
CA ASP A 316 8.10 -1.62 -11.05
C ASP A 316 6.60 -1.40 -11.32
N PRO A 317 5.76 -1.33 -10.27
CA PRO A 317 4.32 -1.13 -10.45
C PRO A 317 4.00 0.25 -11.04
N THR A 318 4.88 1.24 -10.92
CA THR A 318 4.59 2.59 -11.45
C THR A 318 4.70 2.62 -12.96
N THR A 319 5.73 1.96 -13.51
CA THR A 319 5.96 1.89 -14.96
C THR A 319 5.37 0.63 -15.58
N GLN A 320 4.90 -0.32 -14.77
CA GLN A 320 4.38 -1.64 -15.16
C GLN A 320 5.39 -2.47 -15.96
N THR A 321 6.68 -2.34 -15.65
CA THR A 321 7.77 -3.00 -16.39
C THR A 321 8.58 -3.94 -15.52
N TRP A 322 9.12 -4.99 -16.13
CA TRP A 322 10.06 -5.92 -15.51
C TRP A 322 11.52 -5.56 -15.82
N GLU A 323 12.40 -5.74 -14.84
CA GLU A 323 13.85 -5.57 -14.96
C GLU A 323 14.57 -6.80 -14.38
N GLU A 324 15.52 -7.37 -15.13
CA GLU A 324 16.38 -8.44 -14.61
C GLU A 324 17.47 -7.87 -13.69
N LYS A 325 17.72 -8.55 -12.58
CA LYS A 325 18.77 -8.26 -11.60
C LYS A 325 19.78 -9.42 -11.56
N ALA A 326 20.80 -9.29 -10.72
CA ALA A 326 21.78 -10.37 -10.56
C ALA A 326 21.10 -11.68 -10.16
N CYS A 327 21.58 -12.77 -10.75
CA CYS A 327 21.10 -14.12 -10.44
C CYS A 327 21.68 -14.61 -9.12
N MET A 328 20.90 -15.44 -8.43
CA MET A 328 21.38 -16.31 -7.35
C MET A 328 22.48 -17.24 -7.86
N TYR A 329 23.29 -17.76 -6.95
CA TYR A 329 24.30 -18.79 -7.24
C TYR A 329 23.66 -20.11 -7.67
N TYR A 330 22.54 -20.47 -7.04
CA TYR A 330 21.83 -21.70 -7.33
C TYR A 330 20.43 -21.43 -7.88
N PRO A 331 19.95 -22.20 -8.88
CA PRO A 331 18.56 -22.14 -9.29
C PRO A 331 17.65 -22.77 -8.21
N ARG A 332 16.53 -22.12 -7.90
CA ARG A 332 15.64 -22.53 -6.82
C ARG A 332 14.18 -22.39 -7.25
N CYS A 333 13.45 -23.50 -7.29
CA CYS A 333 12.00 -23.49 -7.14
C CYS A 333 11.63 -24.00 -5.73
N TYR A 334 10.39 -23.75 -5.31
CA TYR A 334 9.95 -23.97 -3.93
C TYR A 334 10.79 -23.19 -2.91
N VAL A 335 11.31 -22.04 -3.35
CA VAL A 335 12.22 -21.20 -2.59
C VAL A 335 11.44 -20.41 -1.55
N SER A 336 11.99 -20.30 -0.33
CA SER A 336 11.42 -19.42 0.69
C SER A 336 12.15 -18.09 0.65
N VAL A 337 11.40 -16.99 0.54
CA VAL A 337 11.96 -15.64 0.38
C VAL A 337 11.36 -14.69 1.39
N CYS A 338 12.20 -13.86 2.01
CA CYS A 338 11.75 -12.79 2.90
C CYS A 338 12.70 -11.59 2.84
N GLU A 339 12.21 -10.43 3.30
CA GLU A 339 12.98 -9.19 3.41
C GLU A 339 13.36 -8.95 4.88
N LEU A 340 14.60 -8.52 5.11
CA LEU A 340 15.04 -8.00 6.40
C LEU A 340 16.10 -6.91 6.20
N ALA A 341 15.81 -5.72 6.73
CA ALA A 341 16.72 -4.58 6.79
C ALA A 341 17.27 -4.15 5.40
N GLY A 342 16.38 -4.06 4.41
CA GLY A 342 16.69 -3.65 3.04
C GLY A 342 17.38 -4.73 2.21
N LYS A 343 17.38 -5.98 2.67
CA LYS A 343 18.02 -7.11 1.99
C LYS A 343 17.04 -8.26 1.81
N ILE A 344 17.21 -9.00 0.72
CA ILE A 344 16.34 -10.11 0.35
C ILE A 344 17.07 -11.41 0.64
N TYR A 345 16.42 -12.35 1.31
CA TYR A 345 16.97 -13.65 1.66
C TYR A 345 16.25 -14.73 0.86
N ALA A 346 17.01 -15.60 0.19
CA ALA A 346 16.50 -16.75 -0.55
C ALA A 346 17.02 -18.05 0.09
N LEU A 347 16.10 -18.89 0.55
CA LEU A 347 16.41 -19.99 1.46
C LEU A 347 15.88 -21.32 0.91
N GLY A 348 16.74 -22.34 0.91
CA GLY A 348 16.36 -23.70 0.54
C GLY A 348 15.83 -23.81 -0.90
N GLY A 349 14.81 -24.63 -1.10
CA GLY A 349 14.24 -24.91 -2.41
C GLY A 349 14.87 -26.13 -3.09
N TYR A 350 14.57 -26.29 -4.37
CA TYR A 350 14.97 -27.41 -5.22
C TYR A 350 15.53 -26.91 -6.54
N ASP A 351 16.66 -27.47 -6.97
CA ASP A 351 17.39 -27.08 -8.18
C ASP A 351 17.12 -28.02 -9.38
N GLY A 352 16.19 -28.96 -9.23
CA GLY A 352 15.92 -30.04 -10.19
C GLY A 352 16.61 -31.36 -9.85
N ARG A 353 17.54 -31.38 -8.88
CA ARG A 353 18.29 -32.57 -8.44
C ARG A 353 18.29 -32.74 -6.93
N THR A 354 18.57 -31.66 -6.19
CA THR A 354 18.87 -31.66 -4.76
C THR A 354 17.99 -30.65 -4.04
N ARG A 355 17.42 -31.06 -2.89
CA ARG A 355 16.79 -30.12 -1.96
C ARG A 355 17.90 -29.42 -1.20
N MET A 356 17.86 -28.10 -1.16
CA MET A 356 18.98 -27.31 -0.66
C MET A 356 18.82 -26.97 0.82
N ARG A 357 19.95 -26.87 1.52
CA ARG A 357 20.07 -26.18 2.81
C ARG A 357 20.78 -24.83 2.68
N SER A 358 21.27 -24.48 1.49
CA SER A 358 21.96 -23.22 1.25
C SER A 358 20.99 -22.05 1.37
N ALA A 359 21.53 -20.92 1.83
CA ALA A 359 20.86 -19.65 1.96
C ALA A 359 21.69 -18.58 1.24
N GLU A 360 21.02 -17.62 0.62
CA GLU A 360 21.66 -16.52 -0.09
C GLU A 360 20.99 -15.20 0.31
N ARG A 361 21.76 -14.11 0.26
CA ARG A 361 21.26 -12.76 0.53
C ARG A 361 21.60 -11.83 -0.62
N TYR A 362 20.61 -11.08 -1.07
CA TYR A 362 20.75 -10.06 -2.10
C TYR A 362 20.84 -8.67 -1.47
N SER A 363 21.82 -7.89 -1.92
CA SER A 363 21.98 -6.48 -1.61
C SER A 363 21.56 -5.64 -2.83
N PRO A 364 20.40 -4.96 -2.80
CA PRO A 364 19.92 -4.17 -3.94
C PRO A 364 20.87 -3.04 -4.36
N GLY A 365 21.54 -2.41 -3.40
CA GLY A 365 22.50 -1.32 -3.67
C GLY A 365 23.72 -1.78 -4.48
N ASP A 366 24.14 -3.02 -4.29
CA ASP A 366 25.28 -3.61 -5.01
C ASP A 366 24.83 -4.42 -6.24
N ASN A 367 23.52 -4.72 -6.34
CA ASN A 367 22.97 -5.68 -7.29
C ASN A 367 23.77 -7.00 -7.27
N GLN A 368 23.97 -7.57 -6.09
CA GLN A 368 24.75 -8.81 -5.92
C GLN A 368 24.10 -9.73 -4.88
N TRP A 369 24.19 -11.03 -5.15
CA TRP A 369 23.93 -12.09 -4.17
C TRP A 369 25.22 -12.48 -3.46
N GLU A 370 25.09 -12.85 -2.19
CA GLU A 370 26.14 -13.49 -1.40
C GLU A 370 25.62 -14.79 -0.78
N LEU A 371 26.49 -15.80 -0.73
CA LEU A 371 26.19 -17.05 -0.01
C LEU A 371 26.29 -16.80 1.51
N LEU A 372 25.30 -17.30 2.25
CA LEU A 372 25.29 -17.31 3.71
C LEU A 372 25.71 -18.69 4.24
N GLU A 373 25.93 -18.76 5.55
CA GLU A 373 26.01 -20.03 6.25
C GLU A 373 24.78 -20.89 5.93
N PRO A 374 24.95 -22.19 5.64
CA PRO A 374 23.84 -23.07 5.34
C PRO A 374 22.96 -23.29 6.57
N MET A 375 21.67 -23.49 6.34
CA MET A 375 20.74 -23.99 7.35
C MET A 375 21.17 -25.38 7.83
N GLN A 376 20.68 -25.79 8.99
CA GLN A 376 20.94 -27.11 9.57
C GLN A 376 20.21 -28.21 8.80
N ARG A 377 18.99 -27.94 8.29
CA ARG A 377 18.21 -28.89 7.50
C ARG A 377 18.01 -28.41 6.06
N GLN A 378 18.13 -29.35 5.12
CA GLN A 378 17.68 -29.12 3.75
C GLN A 378 16.16 -29.13 3.67
N ARG A 379 15.58 -28.24 2.86
CA ARG A 379 14.13 -28.08 2.76
C ARG A 379 13.72 -27.43 1.44
N SER A 380 12.74 -28.02 0.76
CA SER A 380 11.88 -27.33 -0.22
C SER A 380 10.50 -27.08 0.40
N ASP A 381 9.66 -26.26 -0.21
CA ASP A 381 8.26 -26.06 0.19
C ASP A 381 8.12 -25.56 1.65
N ALA A 382 9.17 -24.94 2.18
CA ALA A 382 9.16 -24.23 3.44
C ALA A 382 8.65 -22.80 3.21
N SER A 383 8.47 -22.05 4.29
CA SER A 383 8.18 -20.62 4.19
C SER A 383 8.97 -19.84 5.21
N ALA A 384 9.29 -18.59 4.86
CA ALA A 384 10.19 -17.73 5.63
C ALA A 384 9.58 -16.36 5.84
N CYS A 385 9.84 -15.77 7.00
CA CYS A 385 9.48 -14.40 7.32
C CYS A 385 10.53 -13.77 8.23
N SER A 386 10.53 -12.44 8.30
CA SER A 386 11.36 -11.70 9.23
C SER A 386 10.57 -11.30 10.47
N ALA A 387 11.20 -11.39 11.63
CA ALA A 387 10.62 -10.96 12.90
C ALA A 387 11.74 -10.61 13.89
N ARG A 388 11.54 -9.58 14.71
CA ARG A 388 12.48 -9.19 15.79
C ARG A 388 13.96 -9.13 15.33
N GLY A 389 14.21 -8.60 14.13
CA GLY A 389 15.55 -8.45 13.56
C GLY A 389 16.21 -9.73 13.03
N LYS A 390 15.48 -10.85 12.94
CA LYS A 390 15.98 -12.15 12.48
C LYS A 390 15.15 -12.69 11.31
N VAL A 391 15.74 -13.60 10.55
CA VAL A 391 15.05 -14.37 9.51
C VAL A 391 14.67 -15.72 10.09
N PHE A 392 13.40 -16.09 9.99
CA PHE A 392 12.88 -17.39 10.41
C PHE A 392 12.44 -18.19 9.19
N ILE A 393 12.65 -19.50 9.23
CA ILE A 393 12.13 -20.45 8.24
C ILE A 393 11.50 -21.65 8.95
N CYS A 394 10.30 -22.02 8.52
CA CYS A 394 9.55 -23.12 9.13
C CYS A 394 9.18 -24.19 8.09
N GLY A 395 9.10 -25.43 8.59
CA GLY A 395 8.58 -26.56 7.82
C GLY A 395 9.36 -26.90 6.56
N GLY A 396 8.63 -27.35 5.54
CA GLY A 396 9.15 -27.84 4.27
C GLY A 396 9.29 -29.36 4.22
N PHE A 397 9.90 -29.83 3.13
CA PHE A 397 10.15 -31.23 2.83
C PHE A 397 11.63 -31.45 2.53
N ASN A 398 12.25 -32.42 3.20
CA ASN A 398 13.68 -32.69 3.04
C ASN A 398 14.00 -33.76 1.97
N GLY A 399 12.98 -34.33 1.31
CA GLY A 399 13.12 -35.48 0.41
C GLY A 399 12.70 -36.82 1.01
N GLN A 400 12.51 -36.89 2.33
CA GLN A 400 12.12 -38.09 3.07
C GLN A 400 10.90 -37.84 3.96
N GLU A 401 10.88 -36.74 4.71
CA GLU A 401 9.83 -36.38 5.65
C GLU A 401 9.43 -34.91 5.55
N VAL A 402 8.19 -34.63 5.96
CA VAL A 402 7.68 -33.28 6.16
C VAL A 402 8.19 -32.76 7.50
N LEU A 403 8.71 -31.55 7.52
CA LEU A 403 9.36 -30.95 8.69
C LEU A 403 8.38 -30.16 9.55
N ASN A 404 8.53 -30.22 10.87
CA ASN A 404 7.97 -29.23 11.82
C ASN A 404 9.06 -28.29 12.38
N SER A 405 10.33 -28.54 12.05
CA SER A 405 11.46 -27.78 12.57
C SER A 405 11.46 -26.34 12.06
N VAL A 406 11.78 -25.42 12.97
CA VAL A 406 11.96 -24.00 12.69
C VAL A 406 13.43 -23.65 12.93
N GLU A 407 13.98 -22.82 12.06
CA GLU A 407 15.34 -22.30 12.20
C GLU A 407 15.32 -20.78 12.13
N ALA A 408 16.22 -20.14 12.88
CA ALA A 408 16.39 -18.69 12.91
C ALA A 408 17.82 -18.31 12.54
N TYR A 409 17.95 -17.41 11.57
CA TYR A 409 19.21 -16.78 11.20
C TYR A 409 19.34 -15.43 11.89
N ASP A 410 20.45 -15.28 12.59
CA ASP A 410 20.85 -14.01 13.20
C ASP A 410 21.86 -13.32 12.27
N PRO A 411 21.52 -12.18 11.65
CA PRO A 411 22.41 -11.51 10.72
C PRO A 411 23.67 -10.90 11.39
N ASP A 412 23.61 -10.62 12.69
CA ASP A 412 24.74 -10.07 13.44
C ASP A 412 25.73 -11.18 13.81
N ALA A 413 25.22 -12.31 14.30
CA ALA A 413 26.04 -13.49 14.60
C ALA A 413 26.44 -14.28 13.34
N ARG A 414 25.72 -14.10 12.22
CA ARG A 414 25.88 -14.83 10.95
C ARG A 414 25.72 -16.35 11.10
N THR A 415 24.80 -16.79 11.94
CA THR A 415 24.59 -18.21 12.24
C THR A 415 23.12 -18.60 12.22
N TRP A 416 22.86 -19.83 11.79
CA TRP A 416 21.57 -20.49 11.95
C TRP A 416 21.49 -21.24 13.28
N THR A 417 20.35 -21.09 13.96
CA THR A 417 20.05 -21.80 15.20
C THR A 417 18.70 -22.51 15.09
N TYR A 418 18.58 -23.68 15.72
CA TYR A 418 17.27 -24.31 15.88
C TYR A 418 16.38 -23.43 16.77
N PHE A 419 15.14 -23.28 16.34
CA PHE A 419 14.09 -22.63 17.09
C PHE A 419 13.05 -23.66 17.56
N ARG A 420 12.08 -23.24 18.37
CA ARG A 420 11.04 -24.12 18.87
C ARG A 420 10.24 -24.70 17.69
N PRO A 421 10.09 -26.03 17.59
CA PRO A 421 9.39 -26.66 16.47
C PRO A 421 7.89 -26.38 16.54
N MET A 422 7.26 -26.35 15.36
CA MET A 422 5.80 -26.30 15.23
C MET A 422 5.16 -27.56 15.84
N LEU A 423 3.88 -27.44 16.21
CA LEU A 423 3.03 -28.52 16.70
C LEU A 423 2.82 -29.60 15.63
N SER A 424 2.68 -29.19 14.37
CA SER A 424 2.46 -30.09 13.23
C SER A 424 3.55 -29.93 12.16
N PRO A 425 3.98 -31.01 11.47
CA PRO A 425 4.83 -30.90 10.29
C PRO A 425 4.05 -30.30 9.11
N ARG A 426 4.67 -29.39 8.35
CA ARG A 426 4.01 -28.67 7.25
C ARG A 426 4.94 -28.48 6.05
N SER A 427 4.57 -28.96 4.87
CA SER A 427 5.17 -28.59 3.57
C SER A 427 4.17 -27.87 2.69
N GLY A 428 4.61 -26.93 1.87
CA GLY A 428 3.74 -26.01 1.15
C GLY A 428 2.98 -25.10 2.13
N VAL A 429 3.62 -24.83 3.27
CA VAL A 429 3.15 -23.99 4.37
C VAL A 429 3.29 -22.52 3.99
N SER A 430 2.41 -21.66 4.50
CA SER A 430 2.64 -20.22 4.50
C SER A 430 3.04 -19.74 5.88
N PHE A 431 4.03 -18.84 5.94
CA PHE A 431 4.61 -18.36 7.18
C PHE A 431 4.71 -16.84 7.18
N VAL A 432 4.03 -16.17 8.11
CA VAL A 432 3.98 -14.70 8.18
C VAL A 432 4.26 -14.20 9.60
N CYS A 433 4.92 -13.05 9.71
CA CYS A 433 4.99 -12.31 10.96
C CYS A 433 3.82 -11.34 11.02
N TYR A 434 2.97 -11.46 12.04
CA TYR A 434 1.78 -10.65 12.19
C TYR A 434 1.62 -10.24 13.66
N ARG A 435 1.47 -8.94 13.90
CA ARG A 435 1.42 -8.33 15.25
C ARG A 435 2.53 -8.82 16.21
N GLY A 436 3.74 -9.03 15.67
CA GLY A 436 4.91 -9.44 16.45
C GLY A 436 5.01 -10.93 16.78
N SER A 437 4.06 -11.75 16.32
CA SER A 437 4.05 -13.22 16.48
C SER A 437 4.23 -13.92 15.13
N LEU A 438 4.68 -15.17 15.15
CA LEU A 438 4.91 -15.96 13.94
C LEU A 438 3.71 -16.87 13.66
N TYR A 439 3.15 -16.86 12.45
CA TYR A 439 1.97 -17.64 12.08
C TYR A 439 2.32 -18.64 10.99
N ALA A 440 2.16 -19.94 11.28
CA ALA A 440 2.31 -21.03 10.33
C ALA A 440 0.94 -21.59 9.93
N LEU A 441 0.62 -21.48 8.64
CA LEU A 441 -0.71 -21.65 8.12
C LEU A 441 -0.76 -22.83 7.13
N GLY A 442 -1.75 -23.70 7.28
CA GLY A 442 -2.04 -24.78 6.33
C GLY A 442 -0.85 -25.69 6.03
N GLY A 443 -0.73 -26.09 4.77
CA GLY A 443 0.30 -27.00 4.26
C GLY A 443 -0.16 -28.46 4.23
N PHE A 444 0.77 -29.34 3.91
CA PHE A 444 0.62 -30.79 3.88
C PHE A 444 1.44 -31.41 5.01
N ASN A 445 0.87 -32.32 5.79
CA ASN A 445 1.53 -32.94 6.95
C ASN A 445 2.11 -34.34 6.68
N GLY A 446 2.14 -34.78 5.43
CA GLY A 446 2.50 -36.16 5.06
C GLY A 446 1.29 -37.07 4.84
N PHE A 447 0.10 -36.69 5.34
CA PHE A 447 -1.14 -37.47 5.19
C PHE A 447 -2.21 -36.71 4.39
N GLY A 448 -2.45 -35.44 4.72
CA GLY A 448 -3.51 -34.63 4.13
C GLY A 448 -3.15 -33.15 4.07
N ARG A 449 -3.89 -32.41 3.24
CA ARG A 449 -3.81 -30.93 3.22
C ARG A 449 -4.54 -30.42 4.46
N MET A 450 -3.95 -29.44 5.12
CA MET A 450 -4.46 -28.90 6.38
C MET A 450 -5.10 -27.55 6.16
N ASN A 451 -6.18 -27.31 6.89
CA ASN A 451 -6.70 -25.98 7.18
C ASN A 451 -6.29 -25.47 8.57
N SER A 452 -5.62 -26.32 9.38
CA SER A 452 -5.13 -25.93 10.69
C SER A 452 -4.04 -24.87 10.58
N SER A 453 -3.99 -24.02 11.59
CA SER A 453 -3.07 -22.91 11.69
C SER A 453 -2.54 -22.84 13.13
N GLU A 454 -1.30 -22.41 13.29
CA GLU A 454 -0.68 -22.26 14.59
C GLU A 454 0.14 -20.97 14.64
N CYS A 455 0.23 -20.37 15.82
CA CYS A 455 1.05 -19.18 16.03
C CYS A 455 2.04 -19.38 17.18
N TYR A 456 3.24 -18.85 17.00
CA TYR A 456 4.24 -18.74 18.05
C TYR A 456 4.14 -17.37 18.68
N ASP A 457 3.73 -17.34 19.94
CA ASP A 457 3.74 -16.14 20.76
C ASP A 457 5.10 -16.06 21.47
N PHE A 458 5.84 -14.98 21.20
CA PHE A 458 7.17 -14.80 21.77
C PHE A 458 7.16 -14.45 23.26
N ASP A 459 6.06 -13.95 23.79
CA ASP A 459 5.94 -13.54 25.19
C ASP A 459 5.65 -14.77 26.06
N THR A 460 4.83 -15.71 25.57
CA THR A 460 4.63 -17.03 26.21
C THR A 460 5.75 -18.02 25.87
N GLY A 461 6.41 -17.84 24.73
CA GLY A 461 7.48 -18.69 24.24
C GLY A 461 7.02 -20.05 23.71
N HIS A 462 5.74 -20.21 23.35
CA HIS A 462 5.16 -21.48 22.90
C HIS A 462 4.33 -21.32 21.61
N TRP A 463 4.21 -22.43 20.86
CA TRP A 463 3.26 -22.54 19.76
C TRP A 463 1.87 -22.88 20.30
N GLN A 464 0.85 -22.25 19.74
CA GLN A 464 -0.55 -22.50 20.05
C GLN A 464 -1.36 -22.60 18.76
N GLU A 465 -2.34 -23.49 18.76
CA GLU A 465 -3.32 -23.54 17.67
C GLU A 465 -4.15 -22.26 17.63
N ILE A 466 -4.49 -21.82 16.43
CA ILE A 466 -5.47 -20.76 16.20
C ILE A 466 -6.63 -21.34 15.40
N PRO A 467 -7.78 -20.64 15.31
CA PRO A 467 -8.91 -21.10 14.51
C PRO A 467 -8.48 -21.54 13.11
N PRO A 468 -8.97 -22.69 12.62
CA PRO A 468 -8.60 -23.20 11.30
C PRO A 468 -9.23 -22.36 10.19
N MET A 469 -8.56 -22.32 9.04
CA MET A 469 -9.13 -21.81 7.79
C MET A 469 -10.38 -22.62 7.40
N HIS A 470 -11.24 -22.05 6.58
CA HIS A 470 -12.40 -22.76 6.02
C HIS A 470 -11.95 -23.85 5.05
N THR A 471 -10.97 -23.53 4.19
CA THR A 471 -10.48 -24.44 3.14
C THR A 471 -9.07 -24.93 3.45
N ALA A 472 -8.89 -26.25 3.43
CA ALA A 472 -7.56 -26.86 3.52
C ALA A 472 -6.73 -26.51 2.28
N ARG A 473 -5.47 -26.13 2.47
CA ARG A 473 -4.64 -25.62 1.37
C ARG A 473 -3.15 -25.85 1.60
N SER A 474 -2.44 -26.09 0.51
CA SER A 474 -0.97 -26.17 0.42
C SER A 474 -0.49 -25.39 -0.79
N ASN A 475 0.76 -24.92 -0.79
CA ASN A 475 1.33 -24.11 -1.87
C ASN A 475 0.44 -22.91 -2.23
N PHE A 476 -0.01 -22.21 -1.19
CA PHE A 476 -0.79 -20.99 -1.28
C PHE A 476 0.08 -19.82 -0.81
N ALA A 477 -0.33 -18.60 -1.13
CA ALA A 477 0.35 -17.40 -0.64
C ALA A 477 -0.32 -16.87 0.63
N ALA A 478 0.45 -16.24 1.50
CA ALA A 478 -0.09 -15.47 2.62
C ALA A 478 0.63 -14.12 2.75
N THR A 479 -0.12 -13.08 3.09
CA THR A 479 0.40 -11.72 3.30
C THR A 479 -0.44 -10.97 4.33
N VAL A 480 0.12 -9.93 4.93
CA VAL A 480 -0.61 -9.04 5.85
C VAL A 480 -1.04 -7.79 5.09
N MET A 481 -2.34 -7.47 5.11
CA MET A 481 -2.90 -6.27 4.52
C MET A 481 -3.94 -5.67 5.49
N GLU A 482 -3.88 -4.37 5.71
CA GLU A 482 -4.81 -3.62 6.59
C GLU A 482 -5.02 -4.23 7.98
N ASP A 483 -3.96 -4.82 8.54
CA ASP A 483 -3.96 -5.49 9.85
C ASP A 483 -4.79 -6.80 9.89
N LEU A 484 -4.93 -7.45 8.73
CA LEU A 484 -5.49 -8.80 8.57
C LEU A 484 -4.49 -9.71 7.85
N VAL A 485 -4.53 -11.01 8.13
CA VAL A 485 -3.73 -12.00 7.39
C VAL A 485 -4.56 -12.57 6.26
N TYR A 486 -4.17 -12.33 5.01
CA TYR A 486 -4.82 -12.90 3.83
C TYR A 486 -4.12 -14.18 3.40
N VAL A 487 -4.90 -15.20 3.03
CA VAL A 487 -4.42 -16.44 2.40
C VAL A 487 -5.06 -16.60 1.02
N VAL A 488 -4.24 -16.83 0.00
CA VAL A 488 -4.63 -16.67 -1.40
C VAL A 488 -4.35 -17.95 -2.18
N GLY A 489 -5.41 -18.54 -2.73
CA GLY A 489 -5.32 -19.72 -3.60
C GLY A 489 -4.77 -20.96 -2.90
N GLY A 490 -4.08 -21.80 -3.68
CA GLY A 490 -3.44 -23.03 -3.22
C GLY A 490 -3.98 -24.29 -3.89
N PHE A 491 -3.62 -25.44 -3.30
CA PHE A 491 -4.11 -26.76 -3.66
C PHE A 491 -4.76 -27.42 -2.45
N ASN A 492 -6.04 -27.81 -2.59
CA ASN A 492 -6.84 -28.34 -1.48
C ASN A 492 -6.74 -29.85 -1.26
N GLY A 493 -6.00 -30.56 -2.12
CA GLY A 493 -5.93 -32.02 -2.13
C GLY A 493 -6.50 -32.63 -3.40
N THR A 494 -7.39 -31.92 -4.09
CA THR A 494 -8.06 -32.37 -5.32
C THR A 494 -7.80 -31.41 -6.48
N THR A 495 -7.97 -30.10 -6.27
CA THR A 495 -7.83 -29.08 -7.32
C THR A 495 -7.01 -27.89 -6.83
N THR A 496 -6.49 -27.11 -7.79
CA THR A 496 -6.12 -25.72 -7.48
C THR A 496 -7.38 -24.93 -7.15
N ILE A 497 -7.26 -23.94 -6.27
CA ILE A 497 -8.40 -23.15 -5.80
C ILE A 497 -8.13 -21.66 -6.00
N SER A 498 -9.19 -20.88 -6.17
CA SER A 498 -9.16 -19.41 -6.20
C SER A 498 -9.60 -18.79 -4.86
N ASN A 499 -10.01 -19.61 -3.88
CA ASN A 499 -10.51 -19.12 -2.60
C ASN A 499 -9.48 -18.24 -1.89
N VAL A 500 -9.98 -17.14 -1.35
CA VAL A 500 -9.22 -16.21 -0.54
C VAL A 500 -9.94 -16.07 0.79
N GLU A 501 -9.19 -16.15 1.87
CA GLU A 501 -9.71 -15.97 3.23
C GLU A 501 -8.84 -14.94 3.95
N CYS A 502 -9.41 -14.19 4.89
CA CYS A 502 -8.65 -13.32 5.77
C CYS A 502 -8.91 -13.66 7.25
N TYR A 503 -7.87 -13.57 8.07
CA TYR A 503 -7.94 -13.77 9.51
C TYR A 503 -7.82 -12.44 10.24
N ASP A 504 -8.78 -12.19 11.12
CA ASP A 504 -8.80 -11.05 12.03
C ASP A 504 -8.47 -11.54 13.45
N LYS A 505 -7.35 -11.04 14.00
CA LYS A 505 -6.94 -11.39 15.37
C LYS A 505 -7.86 -10.79 16.44
N THR A 506 -8.56 -9.69 16.14
CA THR A 506 -9.42 -9.02 17.10
C THR A 506 -10.69 -9.81 17.38
N THR A 507 -11.25 -10.45 16.35
CA THR A 507 -12.42 -11.33 16.46
C THR A 507 -12.04 -12.80 16.61
N ASP A 508 -10.77 -13.14 16.35
CA ASP A 508 -10.22 -14.49 16.31
C ASP A 508 -10.98 -15.39 15.33
N ARG A 509 -11.20 -14.90 14.10
CA ARG A 509 -11.99 -15.60 13.08
C ARG A 509 -11.41 -15.43 11.69
N TRP A 510 -11.69 -16.43 10.85
CA TRP A 510 -11.51 -16.37 9.41
C TRP A 510 -12.79 -15.88 8.74
N TYR A 511 -12.63 -15.12 7.67
CA TYR A 511 -13.70 -14.62 6.82
C TYR A 511 -13.37 -14.92 5.36
N ASP A 512 -14.37 -15.29 4.57
CA ASP A 512 -14.22 -15.36 3.13
C ASP A 512 -14.20 -13.95 2.55
N VAL A 513 -13.31 -13.73 1.58
CA VAL A 513 -13.26 -12.50 0.77
C VAL A 513 -13.39 -12.88 -0.70
N GLY A 514 -13.54 -11.89 -1.58
CA GLY A 514 -13.65 -12.09 -3.02
C GLY A 514 -12.58 -13.07 -3.55
N TRP A 515 -13.03 -14.03 -4.36
CA TRP A 515 -12.14 -15.06 -4.91
C TRP A 515 -11.32 -14.52 -6.08
N MET A 516 -10.14 -15.07 -6.29
CA MET A 516 -9.36 -14.78 -7.51
C MET A 516 -10.14 -15.20 -8.76
N ASN A 517 -9.79 -14.61 -9.89
CA ASN A 517 -10.40 -14.95 -11.19
C ASN A 517 -9.91 -16.31 -11.70
N ILE A 518 -8.77 -16.81 -11.19
CA ILE A 518 -8.13 -18.03 -11.68
C ILE A 518 -7.75 -18.95 -10.51
N ASN A 519 -8.05 -20.24 -10.64
CA ASN A 519 -7.65 -21.28 -9.69
C ASN A 519 -6.15 -21.56 -9.78
N ARG A 520 -5.35 -21.08 -8.82
CA ARG A 520 -3.89 -21.25 -8.85
C ARG A 520 -3.32 -21.72 -7.52
N SER A 521 -2.34 -22.61 -7.58
CA SER A 521 -1.41 -22.91 -6.48
C SER A 521 -0.01 -22.40 -6.85
N ALA A 522 0.98 -22.57 -5.98
CA ALA A 522 2.38 -22.23 -6.24
C ALA A 522 2.63 -20.76 -6.66
N LEU A 523 1.65 -19.90 -6.43
CA LEU A 523 1.76 -18.45 -6.57
C LEU A 523 2.42 -17.86 -5.33
N ALA A 524 2.84 -16.62 -5.45
CA ALA A 524 3.21 -15.80 -4.31
C ALA A 524 2.40 -14.50 -4.33
N ALA A 525 2.22 -13.91 -3.15
CA ALA A 525 1.47 -12.68 -2.97
C ALA A 525 2.23 -11.70 -2.09
N CYS A 526 2.04 -10.41 -2.34
CA CYS A 526 2.64 -9.33 -1.58
C CYS A 526 1.73 -8.09 -1.58
N VAL A 527 2.00 -7.13 -0.70
CA VAL A 527 1.21 -5.90 -0.57
C VAL A 527 2.08 -4.69 -0.86
N LEU A 528 1.61 -3.82 -1.77
CA LEU A 528 2.16 -2.49 -1.97
C LEU A 528 1.34 -1.48 -1.19
N THR A 529 2.03 -0.62 -0.42
CA THR A 529 1.40 0.45 0.37
C THR A 529 1.62 1.80 -0.30
N ASP A 530 0.52 2.52 -0.53
CA ASP A 530 0.43 3.82 -1.16
C ASP A 530 1.22 3.96 -2.49
N PRO A 531 1.07 3.03 -3.47
CA PRO A 531 1.73 3.20 -4.76
C PRO A 531 1.16 4.45 -5.48
N PRO A 532 1.99 5.25 -6.16
CA PRO A 532 1.56 6.50 -6.81
C PRO A 532 0.40 6.31 -7.80
N ASN A 533 0.40 5.18 -8.51
CA ASN A 533 -0.61 4.80 -9.48
C ASN A 533 -1.64 3.79 -8.93
N LYS A 534 -1.87 3.74 -7.61
CA LYS A 534 -2.83 2.81 -6.96
C LYS A 534 -4.22 2.76 -7.60
N ARG A 535 -4.67 3.86 -8.23
CA ARG A 535 -5.91 3.90 -9.00
C ARG A 535 -5.94 2.88 -10.14
N GLU A 536 -4.83 2.68 -10.84
CA GLU A 536 -4.72 1.75 -11.99
C GLU A 536 -4.94 0.30 -11.59
N TYR A 537 -4.69 -0.03 -10.32
CA TYR A 537 -4.87 -1.35 -9.72
C TYR A 537 -6.17 -1.50 -8.91
N SER A 538 -7.03 -0.48 -8.93
CA SER A 538 -8.31 -0.48 -8.22
C SER A 538 -9.48 -0.76 -9.15
N TYR A 539 -10.64 -1.08 -8.59
CA TYR A 539 -11.87 -1.28 -9.36
C TYR A 539 -12.19 -0.12 -10.30
N LEU A 540 -11.91 1.11 -9.87
CA LEU A 540 -12.28 2.32 -10.61
C LEU A 540 -11.53 2.49 -11.94
N SER A 541 -10.34 1.90 -12.12
CA SER A 541 -9.66 1.93 -13.42
C SER A 541 -10.23 0.89 -14.38
N LYS A 542 -10.60 -0.28 -13.86
CA LYS A 542 -11.02 -1.44 -14.66
C LYS A 542 -12.45 -1.35 -15.13
N ALA A 543 -13.31 -0.74 -14.33
CA ALA A 543 -14.71 -0.56 -14.67
C ALA A 543 -14.95 0.52 -15.76
N GLN A 544 -13.94 1.31 -16.12
CA GLN A 544 -14.01 2.28 -17.22
C GLN A 544 -13.60 1.70 -18.59
N VAL A 545 -13.21 0.43 -18.66
CA VAL A 545 -12.89 -0.25 -19.93
C VAL A 545 -14.16 -0.94 -20.42
N PRO A 546 -14.74 -0.54 -21.57
CA PRO A 546 -15.85 -1.28 -22.17
C PRO A 546 -15.34 -2.69 -22.52
N ASP A 547 -16.13 -3.71 -22.20
CA ASP A 547 -15.82 -5.11 -22.47
C ASP A 547 -15.25 -5.32 -23.88
N LEU A 548 -14.06 -5.94 -23.94
CA LEU A 548 -13.58 -6.55 -25.18
C LEU A 548 -14.49 -7.72 -25.54
N PRO A 549 -14.76 -7.94 -26.84
CA PRO A 549 -15.73 -8.94 -27.27
C PRO A 549 -15.29 -10.35 -26.88
N ASP A 550 -16.27 -11.11 -26.39
CA ASP A 550 -16.22 -12.51 -26.01
C ASP A 550 -15.54 -13.39 -27.09
N PRO A 551 -14.51 -14.19 -26.77
CA PRO A 551 -13.87 -15.10 -27.74
C PRO A 551 -14.78 -16.24 -28.20
N SER A 552 -16.00 -16.37 -27.67
CA SER A 552 -16.90 -17.49 -27.95
C SER A 552 -17.91 -17.27 -29.11
N SER A 553 -17.90 -16.13 -29.81
CA SER A 553 -18.81 -15.89 -30.94
C SER A 553 -18.12 -15.66 -32.29
N SER A 554 -17.43 -16.69 -32.82
CA SER A 554 -17.49 -16.97 -34.27
C SER A 554 -16.83 -18.31 -34.60
N ASN A 555 -17.57 -19.39 -34.46
CA ASN A 555 -17.40 -20.55 -35.32
C ASN A 555 -18.75 -21.21 -35.56
N ASN A 556 -19.33 -20.93 -36.73
CA ASN A 556 -19.93 -21.90 -37.67
C ASN A 556 -20.98 -21.22 -38.55
N ASN A 557 -20.64 -21.05 -39.83
CA ASN A 557 -21.39 -21.73 -40.89
C ASN A 557 -20.61 -21.64 -42.20
N THR A 558 -19.81 -22.67 -42.43
CA THR A 558 -19.54 -23.20 -43.76
C THR A 558 -20.81 -23.84 -44.33
N ASN A 559 -21.00 -23.67 -45.65
CA ASN A 559 -21.68 -24.58 -46.59
C ASN A 559 -23.22 -24.57 -46.64
N THR A 560 -23.92 -24.66 -47.78
CA THR A 560 -23.63 -24.47 -49.22
C THR A 560 -24.97 -24.62 -49.94
N THR A 561 -25.28 -23.65 -50.80
CA THR A 561 -25.91 -23.78 -52.13
C THR A 561 -27.29 -24.41 -52.29
N LYS A 562 -28.29 -23.56 -52.60
CA LYS A 562 -29.65 -23.93 -53.04
C LYS A 562 -30.46 -24.82 -52.10
#